data_AF-A0A661KWQ5-F1
#
_entry.id   AF-A0A661KWQ5-F1
#
_cell.length_a   1.000
_cell.length_b   1.000
_cell.length_c   1.000
_cell.angle_alpha   90.00
_cell.angle_beta   90.00
_cell.angle_gamma   90.00
#
_symmetry.space_group_name_H-M   'P 1'
#
loop_
_entity.id
_entity.type
_entity.pdbx_description
1 polymer ?
#
loop_
_entity_poly.entity_id
_entity_poly.type
_entity_poly.pdbx_seq_one_letter_code
_entity_poly.pdbx_strand_id
1 'polypeptide(L)'
;MAHFDRVIPPGGVGKIALKINTQGYQGKIIKSARVYTNDPASRVHILRISAFIKVPIYLSTRYVYFLGIEGQSQTRVVEVISKLHKPLSLSPLEFTLAERIKYEILELEKGKHFRLRFTLNPGEPGSYFGFLKLKTNYQEKPQILIKIRAKVLKKRAQIPA
;
A
#
# COMPACT_ATOMS: atom_id res chain seq x y z
N MET A 1 6.73 17.39 -8.38
CA MET A 1 7.47 18.67 -8.22
C MET A 1 6.50 19.81 -8.44
N ALA A 2 6.70 20.92 -7.73
CA ALA A 2 5.94 22.15 -7.94
C ALA A 2 6.73 23.08 -8.86
N HIS A 3 6.03 23.77 -9.75
CA HIS A 3 6.57 24.85 -10.58
C HIS A 3 5.78 26.10 -10.27
N PHE A 4 6.45 27.22 -10.04
CA PHE A 4 5.77 28.46 -9.66
C PHE A 4 6.60 29.68 -10.02
N ASP A 5 5.91 30.80 -10.23
CA ASP A 5 6.56 32.10 -10.43
C ASP A 5 7.19 32.56 -9.10
N ARG A 6 8.50 32.77 -9.11
CA ARG A 6 9.26 33.16 -7.90
C ARG A 6 9.10 34.64 -7.54
N VAL A 7 8.72 35.46 -8.52
CA VAL A 7 8.55 36.90 -8.37
C VAL A 7 7.22 37.29 -9.00
N ILE A 8 6.38 37.97 -8.23
CA ILE A 8 5.09 38.48 -8.65
C ILE A 8 5.13 39.99 -8.39
N PRO A 9 5.09 40.85 -9.43
CA PRO A 9 5.05 42.29 -9.23
C PRO A 9 3.81 42.72 -8.43
N PRO A 10 3.85 43.88 -7.75
CA PRO A 10 2.67 44.44 -7.08
C PRO A 10 1.47 44.53 -8.04
N GLY A 11 0.32 44.01 -7.62
CA GLY A 11 -0.89 43.93 -8.45
C GLY A 11 -0.87 42.87 -9.57
N GLY A 12 0.23 42.12 -9.72
CA GLY A 12 0.38 41.05 -10.70
C GLY A 12 -0.26 39.72 -10.29
N VAL A 13 -0.29 38.78 -11.24
CA VAL A 13 -0.79 37.42 -11.03
C VAL A 13 0.36 36.43 -11.21
N GLY A 14 0.62 35.60 -10.21
CA GLY A 14 1.52 34.46 -10.30
C GLY A 14 0.78 33.15 -10.52
N LYS A 15 1.43 32.17 -11.13
CA LYS A 15 0.92 30.82 -11.36
C LYS A 15 1.70 29.79 -10.54
N ILE A 16 0.97 28.82 -10.00
CA ILE A 16 1.53 27.67 -9.28
C ILE A 16 0.98 26.40 -9.95
N ALA A 17 1.86 25.58 -10.49
CA ALA A 17 1.57 24.28 -11.06
C ALA A 17 2.03 23.15 -10.12
N LEU A 18 1.08 22.31 -9.71
CA LEU A 18 1.31 21.18 -8.80
C LEU A 18 1.10 19.86 -9.55
N LYS A 19 2.12 19.00 -9.58
CA LYS A 19 2.01 17.64 -10.13
C LYS A 19 1.90 16.61 -9.01
N ILE A 20 0.79 15.87 -8.98
CA ILE A 20 0.54 14.78 -8.03
C ILE A 20 0.86 13.44 -8.70
N ASN A 21 1.74 12.65 -8.09
CA ASN A 21 1.92 11.25 -8.46
C ASN A 21 0.87 10.41 -7.72
N THR A 22 -0.05 9.79 -8.47
CA THR A 22 -1.13 8.95 -7.94
C THR A 22 -0.71 7.48 -7.80
N GLN A 23 0.50 7.11 -8.19
CA GLN A 23 1.03 5.76 -8.04
C GLN A 23 0.97 5.31 -6.58
N GLY A 24 0.38 4.13 -6.34
CA GLY A 24 0.20 3.55 -5.01
C GLY A 24 -1.01 4.06 -4.24
N TYR A 25 -1.65 5.15 -4.67
CA TYR A 25 -2.89 5.64 -4.06
C TYR A 25 -4.12 4.94 -4.63
N GLN A 26 -5.18 4.91 -3.83
CA GLN A 26 -6.50 4.40 -4.19
C GLN A 26 -7.54 5.06 -3.28
N GLY A 27 -8.75 5.30 -3.78
CA GLY A 27 -9.81 5.94 -3.03
C GLY A 27 -9.55 7.43 -2.76
N LYS A 28 -10.16 7.97 -1.70
CA LYS A 28 -10.06 9.40 -1.37
C LYS A 28 -8.66 9.74 -0.85
N ILE A 29 -8.04 10.74 -1.46
CA ILE A 29 -6.77 11.32 -1.01
C ILE A 29 -6.91 12.82 -0.82
N ILE A 30 -6.19 13.34 0.16
CA ILE A 30 -6.02 14.78 0.36
C ILE A 30 -4.52 15.07 0.34
N LYS A 31 -4.12 16.01 -0.52
CA LYS A 31 -2.75 16.52 -0.60
C LYS A 31 -2.77 18.01 -0.31
N SER A 32 -1.68 18.50 0.25
CA SER A 32 -1.49 19.92 0.51
C SER A 32 -0.17 20.41 -0.05
N ALA A 33 -0.16 21.66 -0.48
CA ALA A 33 1.04 22.42 -0.79
C ALA A 33 1.04 23.67 0.09
N ARG A 34 2.19 24.00 0.67
CA ARG A 34 2.41 25.27 1.35
C ARG A 34 3.09 26.22 0.40
N VAL A 35 2.50 27.40 0.24
CA VAL A 35 3.05 28.50 -0.53
C VAL A 35 3.64 29.47 0.50
N TYR A 36 4.94 29.71 0.40
CA TYR A 36 5.64 30.68 1.23
C TYR A 36 5.78 31.97 0.44
N THR A 37 5.40 33.08 1.06
CA THR A 37 5.44 34.41 0.46
C THR A 37 6.17 35.37 1.41
N ASN A 38 6.59 36.51 0.88
CA ASN A 38 7.14 37.62 1.66
C ASN A 38 6.06 38.68 2.01
N ASP A 39 4.78 38.38 1.79
CA ASP A 39 3.68 39.24 2.24
C ASP A 39 3.64 39.24 3.77
N PRO A 40 3.85 40.39 4.44
CA PRO A 40 3.88 40.47 5.89
C PRO A 40 2.53 40.10 6.54
N ALA A 41 1.41 40.31 5.85
CA ALA A 41 0.08 39.99 6.32
C ALA A 41 -0.26 38.49 6.16
N SER A 42 0.30 37.84 5.12
CA SER A 42 0.03 36.42 4.85
C SER A 42 1.24 35.69 4.29
N ARG A 43 2.15 35.27 5.18
CA ARG A 43 3.42 34.63 4.81
C ARG A 43 3.28 33.19 4.31
N VAL A 44 2.19 32.51 4.64
CA VAL A 44 1.97 31.10 4.31
C VAL A 44 0.53 30.84 3.90
N HIS A 45 0.33 30.32 2.69
CA HIS A 45 -0.96 29.80 2.23
C HIS A 45 -0.92 28.28 2.09
N ILE A 46 -2.04 27.62 2.43
CA ILE A 46 -2.18 26.17 2.28
C ILE A 46 -3.18 25.88 1.16
N LEU A 47 -2.69 25.35 0.05
CA LEU A 47 -3.53 24.82 -1.02
C LEU A 47 -3.85 23.36 -0.73
N ARG A 48 -5.13 22.99 -0.69
CA ARG A 48 -5.58 21.60 -0.48
C ARG A 48 -6.19 21.05 -1.76
N ILE A 49 -5.77 19.85 -2.13
CA ILE A 49 -6.28 19.10 -3.28
C ILE A 49 -6.94 17.83 -2.75
N SER A 50 -8.23 17.66 -3.05
CA SER A 50 -8.99 16.46 -2.74
C SER A 50 -9.27 15.71 -4.04
N ALA A 51 -8.99 14.41 -4.07
CA ALA A 51 -9.23 13.58 -5.25
C ALA A 51 -9.70 12.18 -4.85
N PHE A 52 -10.43 11.50 -5.73
CA PHE A 52 -10.77 10.08 -5.58
C PHE A 52 -10.09 9.26 -6.67
N ILE A 53 -9.09 8.47 -6.29
CA ILE A 53 -8.29 7.67 -7.22
C ILE A 53 -9.00 6.35 -7.52
N LYS A 54 -9.53 6.23 -8.74
CA LYS A 54 -10.07 4.98 -9.27
C LYS A 54 -8.92 4.06 -9.67
N VAL A 55 -8.96 2.81 -9.21
CA VAL A 55 -7.97 1.77 -9.55
C VAL A 55 -8.71 0.55 -10.11
N PRO A 56 -8.13 -0.20 -11.06
CA PRO A 56 -8.81 -1.37 -11.63
C PRO A 56 -8.92 -2.52 -10.63
N ILE A 57 -7.96 -2.62 -9.70
CA ILE A 57 -7.94 -3.62 -8.63
C ILE A 57 -7.59 -2.93 -7.33
N TYR A 58 -8.51 -2.99 -6.39
CA TYR A 58 -8.36 -2.52 -5.01
C TYR A 58 -7.69 -3.61 -4.16
N LEU A 59 -6.77 -3.20 -3.30
CA LEU A 59 -6.11 -4.07 -2.31
C LEU A 59 -6.31 -3.47 -0.92
N SER A 60 -6.78 -4.24 0.07
CA SER A 60 -6.90 -3.70 1.44
C SER A 60 -5.55 -3.28 2.01
N THR A 61 -4.47 -3.98 1.66
CA THR A 61 -3.09 -3.57 1.90
C THR A 61 -2.16 -4.10 0.81
N ARG A 62 -1.07 -3.38 0.56
CA ARG A 62 0.06 -3.82 -0.30
C ARG A 62 1.24 -4.34 0.51
N TYR A 63 1.14 -4.22 1.83
CA TYR A 63 2.19 -4.55 2.77
C TYR A 63 1.59 -5.33 3.94
N VAL A 64 1.93 -6.60 4.02
CA VAL A 64 1.56 -7.47 5.13
C VAL A 64 2.69 -7.47 6.14
N TYR A 65 2.37 -7.14 7.38
CA TYR A 65 3.32 -7.16 8.48
C TYR A 65 2.91 -8.17 9.55
N PHE A 66 3.85 -9.03 9.91
CA PHE A 66 3.73 -9.94 11.04
C PHE A 66 4.66 -9.51 12.16
N LEU A 67 4.11 -9.46 13.36
CA LEU A 67 4.87 -9.43 14.61
C LEU A 67 4.47 -10.68 15.38
N GLY A 68 5.38 -11.65 15.43
CA GLY A 68 5.17 -12.95 16.05
C GLY A 68 6.11 -13.20 17.23
N ILE A 69 5.76 -14.21 18.01
CA ILE A 69 6.62 -14.79 19.05
C ILE A 69 6.94 -16.21 18.57
N GLU A 70 8.15 -16.67 18.85
CA GLU A 70 8.60 -18.04 18.58
C GLU A 70 7.56 -19.07 19.03
N GLY A 71 7.26 -20.02 18.15
CA GLY A 71 6.25 -21.07 18.38
C GLY A 71 4.79 -20.64 18.19
N GLN A 72 4.49 -19.37 17.91
CA GLN A 72 3.12 -18.91 17.64
C GLN A 72 2.87 -18.75 16.13
N SER A 73 1.69 -19.17 15.69
CA SER A 73 1.20 -18.88 14.34
C SER A 73 0.37 -17.58 14.36
N GLN A 74 0.39 -16.85 13.25
CA GLN A 74 -0.43 -15.65 13.06
C GLN A 74 -0.94 -15.62 11.62
N THR A 75 -2.21 -15.24 11.44
CA THR A 75 -2.81 -15.09 10.11
C THR A 75 -3.09 -13.61 9.82
N ARG A 76 -2.81 -13.19 8.59
CA ARG A 76 -3.16 -11.87 8.06
C ARG A 76 -3.93 -12.03 6.77
N VAL A 77 -4.83 -11.10 6.51
CA VAL A 77 -5.72 -11.15 5.36
C VAL A 77 -5.51 -9.93 4.47
N VAL A 78 -5.48 -10.16 3.17
CA VAL A 78 -5.53 -9.11 2.16
C VAL A 78 -6.75 -9.34 1.27
N GLU A 79 -7.63 -8.36 1.21
CA GLU A 79 -8.77 -8.37 0.31
C GLU A 79 -8.35 -7.79 -1.04
N VAL A 80 -8.69 -8.51 -2.11
CA VAL A 80 -8.44 -8.11 -3.50
C VAL A 80 -9.78 -8.00 -4.19
N ILE A 81 -10.14 -6.77 -4.59
CA ILE A 81 -11.47 -6.48 -5.14
C ILE A 81 -11.30 -5.89 -6.53
N SER A 82 -11.95 -6.51 -7.52
CA SER A 82 -12.07 -5.93 -8.85
C SER A 82 -12.97 -4.70 -8.81
N LYS A 83 -12.54 -3.65 -9.50
CA LYS A 83 -13.31 -2.42 -9.72
C LYS A 83 -13.65 -2.19 -11.19
N LEU A 84 -13.35 -3.17 -12.06
CA LEU A 84 -13.73 -3.15 -13.47
C LEU A 84 -14.98 -4.00 -13.70
N HIS A 85 -15.66 -3.78 -14.83
CA HIS A 85 -16.83 -4.57 -15.22
C HIS A 85 -16.49 -5.97 -15.76
N LYS A 86 -15.22 -6.23 -16.10
CA LYS A 86 -14.72 -7.53 -16.56
C LYS A 86 -14.24 -8.39 -15.38
N PRO A 87 -14.38 -9.73 -15.42
CA PRO A 87 -13.91 -10.59 -14.33
C PRO A 87 -12.40 -10.54 -14.18
N LEU A 88 -11.91 -10.53 -12.94
CA LEU A 88 -10.50 -10.61 -12.57
C LEU A 88 -10.09 -12.07 -12.40
N SER A 89 -8.98 -12.46 -13.02
CA SER A 89 -8.30 -13.74 -12.76
C SER A 89 -6.97 -13.46 -12.07
N LEU A 90 -6.64 -14.25 -11.05
CA LEU A 90 -5.38 -14.18 -10.32
C LEU A 90 -4.62 -15.49 -10.45
N SER A 91 -3.34 -15.43 -10.84
CA SER A 91 -2.45 -16.58 -10.78
C SER A 91 -1.15 -16.23 -10.06
N PRO A 92 -0.62 -17.11 -9.19
CA PRO A 92 0.69 -16.90 -8.58
C PRO A 92 1.80 -16.87 -9.63
N LEU A 93 2.71 -15.91 -9.52
CA LEU A 93 3.93 -15.85 -10.32
C LEU A 93 5.16 -16.23 -9.50
N GLU A 94 5.27 -15.67 -8.31
CA GLU A 94 6.48 -15.79 -7.49
C GLU A 94 6.13 -15.55 -6.03
N PHE A 95 6.72 -16.37 -5.15
CA PHE A 95 6.58 -16.22 -3.72
C PHE A 95 7.90 -16.56 -3.02
N THR A 96 8.44 -15.62 -2.25
CA THR A 96 9.81 -15.72 -1.73
C THR A 96 9.90 -16.16 -0.26
N LEU A 97 8.76 -16.45 0.39
CA LEU A 97 8.71 -16.82 1.82
C LEU A 97 8.05 -18.19 2.08
N ALA A 98 8.11 -19.10 1.10
CA ALA A 98 7.45 -20.41 1.14
C ALA A 98 7.75 -21.23 2.41
N GLU A 99 8.98 -21.16 2.92
CA GLU A 99 9.41 -21.90 4.11
C GLU A 99 8.83 -21.36 5.42
N ARG A 100 8.49 -20.07 5.46
CA ARG A 100 8.14 -19.35 6.70
C ARG A 100 6.68 -18.92 6.75
N ILE A 101 6.05 -18.69 5.61
CA ILE A 101 4.69 -18.19 5.50
C ILE A 101 3.94 -19.03 4.46
N LYS A 102 2.80 -19.59 4.85
CA LYS A 102 1.84 -20.19 3.91
C LYS A 102 0.91 -19.12 3.37
N TYR A 103 0.47 -19.25 2.13
CA TYR A 103 -0.59 -18.39 1.60
C TYR A 103 -1.68 -19.20 0.90
N GLU A 104 -2.89 -18.69 0.95
CA GLU A 104 -4.07 -19.25 0.30
C GLU A 104 -4.82 -18.14 -0.42
N ILE A 105 -5.34 -18.45 -1.61
CA ILE A 105 -6.18 -17.55 -2.40
C ILE A 105 -7.59 -18.12 -2.39
N LEU A 106 -8.51 -17.41 -1.75
CA LEU A 106 -9.93 -17.79 -1.69
C LEU A 106 -10.72 -16.85 -2.61
N GLU A 107 -11.41 -17.40 -3.58
CA GLU A 107 -12.36 -16.64 -4.40
C GLU A 107 -13.71 -16.60 -3.67
N LEU A 108 -14.09 -15.42 -3.18
CA LEU A 108 -15.33 -15.21 -2.42
C LEU A 108 -16.50 -14.86 -3.34
N GLU A 109 -16.22 -14.05 -4.36
CA GLU A 109 -17.15 -13.75 -5.46
C GLU A 109 -16.43 -13.96 -6.78
N LYS A 110 -16.99 -14.82 -7.64
CA LYS A 110 -16.36 -15.23 -8.90
C LYS A 110 -15.93 -14.03 -9.73
N GLY A 111 -14.62 -13.91 -9.98
CA GLY A 111 -14.00 -12.85 -10.76
C GLY A 111 -14.06 -11.45 -10.13
N LYS A 112 -14.50 -11.30 -8.88
CA LYS A 112 -14.78 -9.98 -8.30
C LYS A 112 -14.15 -9.75 -6.94
N HIS A 113 -14.19 -10.73 -6.05
CA HIS A 113 -13.67 -10.58 -4.70
C HIS A 113 -12.85 -11.81 -4.31
N PHE A 114 -11.58 -11.59 -4.04
CA PHE A 114 -10.65 -12.60 -3.55
C PHE A 114 -10.12 -12.21 -2.18
N ARG A 115 -9.89 -13.22 -1.34
CA ARG A 115 -9.28 -13.10 -0.03
C ARG A 115 -7.98 -13.87 -0.01
N LEU A 116 -6.87 -13.17 0.18
CA LEU A 116 -5.56 -13.76 0.37
C LEU A 116 -5.32 -13.92 1.87
N ARG A 117 -5.13 -15.17 2.32
CA ARG A 117 -4.72 -15.47 3.69
C ARG A 117 -3.24 -15.75 3.70
N PHE A 118 -2.50 -15.08 4.58
CA PHE A 118 -1.10 -15.32 4.83
C PHE A 118 -0.96 -15.82 6.27
N THR A 119 -0.37 -16.99 6.46
CA THR A 119 -0.20 -17.62 7.76
C THR A 119 1.27 -17.78 8.05
N LEU A 120 1.76 -17.10 9.08
CA LEU A 120 3.10 -17.26 9.60
C LEU A 120 3.20 -18.63 10.30
N ASN A 121 4.15 -19.45 9.84
CA ASN A 121 4.44 -20.74 10.46
C ASN A 121 5.11 -20.52 11.83
N PRO A 122 4.81 -21.35 12.85
CA PRO A 122 5.60 -21.42 14.06
C PRO A 122 7.04 -21.75 13.67
N GLY A 123 7.97 -20.82 13.89
CA GLY A 123 9.32 -20.96 13.37
C GLY A 123 10.32 -20.12 14.15
N GLU A 124 11.54 -20.11 13.62
CA GLU A 124 12.68 -19.49 14.27
C GLU A 124 12.50 -17.98 14.48
N PRO A 125 13.08 -17.43 15.55
CA PRO A 125 13.22 -15.99 15.72
C PRO A 125 14.03 -15.39 14.58
N GLY A 126 13.59 -14.23 14.09
CA GLY A 126 14.25 -13.60 12.95
C GLY A 126 13.44 -12.48 12.32
N SER A 127 14.06 -11.79 11.37
CA SER A 127 13.37 -10.84 10.50
C SER A 127 13.39 -11.37 9.08
N TYR A 128 12.21 -11.53 8.50
CA TYR A 128 12.02 -12.06 7.15
C TYR A 128 11.37 -11.00 6.28
N PHE A 129 11.85 -10.91 5.04
CA PHE A 129 11.37 -9.96 4.05
C PHE A 129 11.18 -10.68 2.74
N GLY A 130 10.04 -10.44 2.09
CA GLY A 130 9.75 -11.05 0.82
C GLY A 130 8.46 -10.51 0.23
N PHE A 131 7.89 -11.24 -0.71
CA PHE A 131 6.69 -10.81 -1.40
C PHE A 131 5.94 -11.98 -2.02
N LEU A 132 4.66 -11.73 -2.28
CA LEU A 132 3.84 -12.49 -3.21
C LEU A 132 3.59 -11.65 -4.46
N LYS A 133 3.97 -12.18 -5.62
CA LYS A 133 3.69 -11.60 -6.93
C LYS A 133 2.59 -12.42 -7.60
N LEU A 134 1.52 -11.75 -8.01
CA LEU A 134 0.38 -12.33 -8.72
C LEU A 134 0.28 -11.72 -10.12
N LYS A 135 -0.01 -12.53 -11.13
CA LYS A 135 -0.42 -12.10 -12.46
C LYS A 135 -1.91 -11.83 -12.46
N THR A 136 -2.33 -10.85 -13.25
CA THR A 136 -3.73 -10.55 -13.52
C THR A 136 -4.00 -10.57 -15.03
N ASN A 137 -5.27 -10.70 -15.40
CA ASN A 137 -5.73 -10.57 -16.78
C ASN A 137 -6.01 -9.10 -17.19
N TYR A 138 -5.70 -8.11 -16.36
CA TYR A 138 -5.95 -6.70 -16.66
C TYR A 138 -4.70 -6.05 -17.25
N GLN A 139 -4.80 -5.54 -18.48
CA GLN A 139 -3.69 -4.82 -19.14
C GLN A 139 -3.27 -3.57 -18.37
N GLU A 140 -4.23 -2.90 -17.72
CA GLU A 140 -4.00 -1.69 -16.93
C GLU A 140 -3.25 -1.98 -15.61
N LYS A 141 -3.28 -3.24 -15.16
CA LYS A 141 -2.60 -3.69 -13.93
C LYS A 141 -2.24 -5.18 -14.03
N PRO A 142 -1.26 -5.55 -14.87
CA PRO A 142 -0.98 -6.94 -15.21
C PRO A 142 -0.37 -7.72 -14.06
N GLN A 143 0.15 -7.03 -13.04
CA GLN A 143 0.77 -7.64 -11.87
C GLN A 143 0.35 -6.93 -10.58
N ILE A 144 0.23 -7.74 -9.52
CA ILE A 144 0.07 -7.28 -8.14
C ILE A 144 1.27 -7.77 -7.35
N LEU A 145 1.92 -6.85 -6.64
CA LEU A 145 2.98 -7.15 -5.70
C LEU A 145 2.50 -6.84 -4.28
N ILE A 146 2.47 -7.86 -3.43
CA ILE A 146 2.19 -7.72 -2.00
C ILE A 146 3.50 -7.98 -1.27
N LYS A 147 4.05 -6.94 -0.67
CA LYS A 147 5.26 -7.03 0.15
C LYS A 147 4.89 -7.62 1.50
N ILE A 148 5.75 -8.49 2.01
CA ILE A 148 5.53 -9.19 3.28
C ILE A 148 6.77 -9.03 4.12
N ARG A 149 6.58 -8.62 5.37
CA ARG A 149 7.62 -8.59 6.40
C ARG A 149 7.13 -9.31 7.63
N ALA A 150 7.99 -10.13 8.22
CA ALA A 150 7.75 -10.75 9.50
C ALA A 150 8.90 -10.46 10.45
N LYS A 151 8.57 -10.17 11.71
CA LYS A 151 9.53 -10.14 12.82
C LYS A 151 9.05 -11.14 13.87
N VAL A 152 9.83 -12.20 14.09
CA VAL A 152 9.59 -13.22 15.10
C VAL A 152 10.54 -12.98 16.26
N LEU A 153 9.99 -12.75 17.44
CA LEU A 153 10.75 -12.54 18.67
C LEU A 153 10.99 -13.87 19.37
N LYS A 154 12.19 -14.06 19.93
CA LYS A 154 12.50 -15.23 20.76
C LYS A 154 11.60 -15.25 21.98
N LYS A 155 11.07 -16.42 22.34
CA LYS A 155 10.27 -16.54 23.57
C LYS A 155 11.22 -16.34 24.76
N ARG A 156 10.97 -15.33 25.60
CA ARG A 156 11.73 -15.17 26.85
C ARG A 156 11.41 -16.36 27.75
N ALA A 157 12.44 -17.03 28.26
CA ALA A 157 12.26 -18.01 29.33
C ALA A 157 11.69 -17.29 30.55
N GLN A 158 10.61 -17.83 31.14
CA GLN A 158 10.19 -17.40 32.47
C GLN A 158 11.31 -17.81 33.43
N ILE A 159 11.85 -16.83 34.16
CA ILE A 159 12.70 -17.10 35.32
C ILE A 159 11.75 -17.72 36.35
N PRO A 160 11.97 -18.96 36.81
CA PRO A 160 11.17 -19.52 37.89
C PRO A 160 11.31 -18.65 39.14
N ALA A 161 10.18 -18.42 39.81
CA ALA A 161 10.09 -17.66 41.05
C ALA A 161 10.85 -18.34 42.19
#